data_AF-A0A5B7ACU1-F1
#
_entry.id   AF-A0A5B7ACU1-F1
#
_cell.length_a   1.000
_cell.length_b   1.000
_cell.length_c   1.000
_cell.angle_alpha   90.00
_cell.angle_beta   90.00
_cell.angle_gamma   90.00
#
_symmetry.space_group_name_H-M   'P 1'
#
loop_
_entity.id
_entity.type
_entity.pdbx_description
1 polymer ?
#
loop_
_entity_poly.entity_id
_entity_poly.type
_entity_poly.pdbx_seq_one_letter_code
_entity_poly.pdbx_strand_id
1 'polypeptide(L)'
;MFRDKTGYPIVEPAHMELAEPSIKDAFSSCVQQGANRVIINPFFLFPGRHWHKDIPFLTAEAAKEHPGMSYIITAPLGLHELIVDVVNDRIQHCLSHVSGDVGECSVCAGTGKCRVY
;
A
#
# COMPACT_ATOMS: atom_id res chain seq x y z
N MET A 1 0.68 9.85 5.17
CA MET A 1 2.11 9.48 5.07
C MET A 1 2.62 9.51 3.65
N PHE A 2 2.16 8.65 2.71
CA PHE A 2 2.74 8.60 1.36
C PHE A 2 2.63 9.95 0.63
N ARG A 3 1.43 10.54 0.58
CA ARG A 3 1.22 11.89 0.04
C ARG A 3 2.15 12.93 0.68
N ASP A 4 2.22 12.95 2.00
CA ASP A 4 2.97 13.98 2.75
C ASP A 4 4.49 13.82 2.65
N LYS A 5 4.98 12.62 2.32
CA LYS A 5 6.41 12.30 2.17
C LYS A 5 6.85 12.20 0.71
N THR A 6 5.96 12.42 -0.24
CA THR A 6 6.27 12.34 -1.67
C THR A 6 5.80 13.61 -2.39
N GLY A 7 6.12 13.71 -3.68
CA GLY A 7 5.62 14.79 -4.54
C GLY A 7 4.31 14.49 -5.26
N TYR A 8 3.63 13.37 -4.96
CA TYR A 8 2.37 13.01 -5.62
C TYR A 8 1.20 13.80 -5.00
N PRO A 9 0.55 14.70 -5.77
CA PRO A 9 -0.47 15.60 -5.21
C PRO A 9 -1.79 14.88 -4.91
N ILE A 10 -2.12 13.83 -5.66
CA ILE A 10 -3.35 13.04 -5.56
C ILE A 10 -2.96 11.62 -5.17
N VAL A 11 -3.47 11.15 -4.03
CA VAL A 11 -3.20 9.80 -3.50
C VAL A 11 -4.48 9.31 -2.83
N GLU A 12 -5.06 8.27 -3.39
CA GLU A 12 -6.28 7.63 -2.87
C GLU A 12 -5.95 6.20 -2.40
N PRO A 13 -6.41 5.77 -1.22
CA PRO A 13 -6.40 4.36 -0.86
C PRO A 13 -7.38 3.61 -1.78
N ALA A 14 -7.14 2.32 -2.00
CA ALA A 14 -8.05 1.46 -2.75
C ALA A 14 -7.97 0.03 -2.22
N HIS A 15 -9.11 -0.63 -2.14
CA HIS A 15 -9.22 -2.02 -1.74
C HIS A 15 -9.79 -2.83 -2.89
N MET A 16 -9.24 -4.02 -3.08
CA MET A 16 -9.71 -4.95 -4.11
C MET A 16 -11.02 -5.62 -3.68
N GLU A 17 -11.12 -5.97 -2.39
CA GLU A 17 -12.26 -6.65 -1.77
C GLU A 17 -12.37 -6.25 -0.29
N LEU A 18 -13.50 -6.58 0.35
CA LEU A 18 -13.75 -6.55 1.81
C LEU A 18 -13.77 -5.17 2.49
N ALA A 19 -13.32 -4.12 1.81
CA ALA A 19 -13.29 -2.77 2.35
C ALA A 19 -13.51 -1.75 1.24
N GLU A 20 -13.84 -0.53 1.66
CA GLU A 20 -13.99 0.63 0.78
C GLU A 20 -12.88 1.65 1.09
N PRO A 21 -12.52 2.52 0.13
CA PRO A 21 -13.04 2.61 -1.23
C PRO A 21 -12.52 1.50 -2.16
N SER A 22 -13.32 1.11 -3.15
CA SER A 22 -12.93 0.17 -4.19
C SER A 22 -11.91 0.76 -5.17
N ILE A 23 -11.27 -0.08 -6.00
CA ILE A 23 -10.39 0.39 -7.09
C ILE A 23 -11.12 1.37 -8.02
N LYS A 24 -12.40 1.12 -8.30
CA LYS A 24 -13.22 1.99 -9.16
C LYS A 24 -13.44 3.36 -8.54
N ASP A 25 -13.76 3.41 -7.25
CA ASP A 25 -14.03 4.65 -6.53
C ASP A 25 -12.76 5.50 -6.42
N ALA A 26 -11.65 4.88 -6.05
CA ALA A 26 -10.34 5.54 -5.96
C ALA A 26 -9.84 6.06 -7.32
N PHE A 27 -10.03 5.28 -8.40
CA PHE A 27 -9.69 5.70 -9.76
C PHE A 27 -10.50 6.94 -10.15
N SER A 28 -11.83 6.88 -9.96
CA SER A 28 -12.73 7.98 -10.30
C SER A 28 -12.45 9.23 -9.47
N SER A 29 -12.14 9.08 -8.19
CA SER A 29 -11.72 10.17 -7.30
C SER A 29 -10.45 10.84 -7.82
N CYS A 30 -9.44 10.07 -8.24
CA CYS A 30 -8.23 10.63 -8.83
C CYS A 30 -8.52 11.47 -10.09
N VAL A 31 -9.39 10.96 -10.98
CA VAL A 31 -9.78 11.67 -12.20
C VAL A 31 -10.53 12.96 -11.88
N GLN A 32 -11.48 12.93 -10.94
CA GLN A 32 -12.27 14.10 -10.51
C GLN A 32 -11.39 15.19 -9.88
N GLN A 33 -10.31 14.80 -9.21
CA GLN A 33 -9.31 15.72 -8.66
C GLN A 33 -8.36 16.30 -9.73
N GLY A 34 -8.52 15.93 -11.00
CA GLY A 34 -7.76 16.48 -12.13
C GLY A 34 -6.50 15.68 -12.49
N ALA A 35 -6.40 14.41 -12.10
CA ALA A 35 -5.31 13.56 -12.55
C ALA A 35 -5.31 13.41 -14.07
N ASN A 36 -4.12 13.49 -14.69
CA ASN A 36 -3.91 13.23 -16.13
C ASN A 36 -3.45 11.78 -16.41
N ARG A 37 -3.05 11.06 -15.36
CA ARG A 37 -2.65 9.66 -15.35
C ARG A 37 -2.93 9.06 -13.99
N VAL A 38 -3.52 7.87 -13.97
CA VAL A 38 -3.72 7.10 -12.73
C VAL A 38 -2.62 6.04 -12.61
N ILE A 39 -1.93 5.99 -11.46
CA ILE A 39 -0.89 4.99 -11.17
C ILE A 39 -1.41 4.08 -10.07
N ILE A 40 -1.63 2.82 -10.40
CA ILE A 40 -2.14 1.82 -9.47
C ILE A 40 -0.94 1.05 -8.90
N ASN A 41 -0.67 1.24 -7.61
CA ASN A 41 0.40 0.53 -6.92
C ASN A 41 -0.16 -0.52 -5.95
N PRO A 42 -0.02 -1.82 -6.23
CA PRO A 42 -0.41 -2.89 -5.31
C PRO A 42 0.49 -2.90 -4.06
N PHE A 43 -0.10 -2.74 -2.87
CA PHE A 43 0.63 -2.82 -1.60
C PHE A 43 0.83 -4.27 -1.14
N PHE A 44 1.55 -5.06 -1.95
CA PHE A 44 1.81 -6.49 -1.71
C PHE A 44 3.31 -6.78 -1.57
N LEU A 45 3.67 -7.77 -0.75
CA LEU A 45 5.06 -8.23 -0.62
C LEU A 45 5.51 -9.13 -1.77
N PHE A 46 4.60 -9.84 -2.43
CA PHE A 46 4.93 -10.80 -3.49
C PHE A 46 3.99 -10.68 -4.69
N PRO A 47 4.48 -10.94 -5.92
CA PRO A 47 3.62 -11.11 -7.07
C PRO A 47 2.75 -12.37 -6.91
N GLY A 48 1.52 -12.31 -7.40
CA GLY A 48 0.55 -13.40 -7.29
C GLY A 48 -0.66 -13.20 -8.19
N ARG A 49 -1.67 -14.06 -8.05
CA ARG A 49 -2.88 -14.04 -8.90
C ARG A 49 -3.52 -12.65 -8.99
N HIS A 50 -3.66 -11.98 -7.85
CA HIS A 50 -4.27 -10.65 -7.76
C HIS A 50 -3.53 -9.60 -8.58
N TRP A 51 -2.20 -9.63 -8.56
CA TRP A 51 -1.38 -8.74 -9.35
C TRP A 51 -1.46 -9.06 -10.85
N HIS A 52 -1.47 -10.35 -11.21
CA HIS A 52 -1.46 -10.78 -12.60
C HIS A 52 -2.82 -10.67 -13.31
N LYS A 53 -3.93 -10.73 -12.58
CA LYS A 53 -5.27 -10.87 -13.18
C LYS A 53 -6.29 -9.89 -12.61
N ASP A 54 -6.50 -9.92 -11.31
CA ASP A 54 -7.66 -9.26 -10.69
C ASP A 54 -7.52 -7.72 -10.72
N ILE A 55 -6.37 -7.17 -10.31
CA ILE A 55 -6.11 -5.72 -10.34
C ILE A 55 -6.12 -5.18 -11.78
N PRO A 56 -5.44 -5.81 -12.76
CA PRO A 56 -5.56 -5.42 -14.17
C PRO A 56 -7.00 -5.37 -14.68
N PHE A 57 -7.79 -6.40 -14.36
CA PHE A 57 -9.20 -6.47 -14.76
C PHE A 57 -10.01 -5.33 -14.13
N LEU A 58 -9.98 -5.18 -12.80
CA LEU A 58 -10.74 -4.16 -12.08
C LEU A 58 -10.34 -2.73 -12.49
N THR A 59 -9.06 -2.49 -12.73
CA THR A 59 -8.56 -1.19 -13.20
C THR A 59 -9.07 -0.90 -14.62
N ALA A 60 -9.07 -1.90 -15.50
CA ALA A 60 -9.60 -1.74 -16.85
C ALA A 60 -11.11 -1.45 -16.85
N GLU A 61 -11.89 -2.12 -15.99
CA GLU A 61 -13.31 -1.81 -15.82
C GLU A 61 -13.54 -0.38 -15.33
N ALA A 62 -12.77 0.09 -14.34
CA ALA A 62 -12.85 1.47 -13.85
C ALA A 62 -12.51 2.49 -14.95
N ALA A 63 -11.48 2.22 -15.76
CA ALA A 63 -11.04 3.11 -16.82
C ALA A 63 -12.08 3.28 -17.95
N LYS A 64 -12.99 2.33 -18.16
CA LYS A 64 -14.07 2.46 -19.15
C LYS A 64 -14.98 3.65 -18.89
N GLU A 65 -15.11 4.07 -17.64
CA GLU A 65 -15.93 5.23 -17.24
C GLU A 65 -15.23 6.57 -17.47
N HIS A 66 -13.93 6.55 -17.78
CA HIS A 66 -13.10 7.74 -17.99
C HIS A 66 -12.34 7.66 -19.33
N PRO A 67 -13.04 7.77 -20.48
CA PRO A 67 -12.41 7.63 -21.79
C PRO A 67 -11.23 8.59 -21.99
N GLY A 68 -10.10 8.04 -22.46
CA GLY A 68 -8.87 8.82 -22.69
C GLY A 68 -7.95 8.94 -21.46
N MET A 69 -8.37 8.46 -20.28
CA MET A 69 -7.51 8.44 -19.11
C MET A 69 -6.39 7.40 -19.26
N SER A 70 -5.14 7.84 -19.17
CA SER A 70 -3.99 6.93 -19.17
C SER A 70 -3.79 6.32 -17.77
N TYR A 71 -3.43 5.04 -17.71
CA TYR A 71 -3.11 4.40 -16.43
C TYR A 71 -2.02 3.34 -16.57
N ILE A 72 -1.35 3.05 -15.46
CA ILE A 72 -0.38 1.96 -15.33
C ILE A 72 -0.58 1.23 -14.01
N ILE A 73 -0.21 -0.06 -13.99
CA ILE A 73 -0.12 -0.85 -12.78
C ILE A 73 1.35 -1.15 -12.54
N THR A 74 1.85 -0.80 -11.37
CA THR A 74 3.27 -0.98 -11.03
C THR A 74 3.55 -2.40 -10.54
N ALA A 75 4.84 -2.72 -10.39
CA ALA A 75 5.24 -3.88 -9.61
C ALA A 75 4.78 -3.70 -8.14
N PRO A 76 4.45 -4.81 -7.44
CA PRO A 76 4.26 -4.76 -5.99
C PRO A 76 5.60 -4.46 -5.29
N LEU A 77 5.60 -4.34 -3.96
CA LEU A 77 6.83 -4.06 -3.19
C LEU A 77 7.93 -5.09 -3.47
N GLY A 78 7.57 -6.38 -3.52
CA GLY A 78 8.51 -7.43 -3.85
C GLY A 78 9.69 -7.51 -2.86
N LEU A 79 10.79 -8.09 -3.34
CA LEU A 79 12.06 -8.17 -2.62
C LEU A 79 12.91 -6.90 -2.83
N HIS A 80 12.33 -5.73 -2.56
CA HIS A 80 13.04 -4.47 -2.65
C HIS A 80 14.02 -4.31 -1.48
N GLU A 81 15.24 -3.80 -1.70
CA GLU A 81 16.29 -3.69 -0.67
C GLU A 81 15.82 -2.91 0.57
N LEU A 82 15.09 -1.81 0.40
CA LEU A 82 14.49 -1.04 1.51
C LEU A 82 13.53 -1.86 2.41
N ILE A 83 13.01 -3.00 1.97
CA ILE A 83 12.23 -3.88 2.86
C ILE A 83 13.13 -4.49 3.94
N VAL A 84 14.41 -4.74 3.64
CA VAL A 84 15.39 -5.21 4.63
C VAL A 84 15.52 -4.20 5.78
N ASP A 85 15.59 -2.90 5.46
CA ASP A 85 15.67 -1.85 6.46
C ASP A 85 14.42 -1.82 7.35
N VAL A 86 13.23 -1.92 6.75
CA VAL A 86 11.96 -1.97 7.50
C VAL A 86 11.89 -3.19 8.41
N VAL A 87 12.32 -4.36 7.93
CA VAL A 87 12.33 -5.60 8.72
C VAL A 87 13.31 -5.47 9.89
N ASN A 88 14.53 -4.98 9.62
CA ASN A 88 15.54 -4.79 10.66
C ASN A 88 15.10 -3.76 11.70
N ASP A 89 14.53 -2.62 11.28
CA ASP A 89 13.96 -1.60 12.17
C ASP A 89 12.93 -2.21 13.14
N ARG A 90 12.02 -3.05 12.63
CA ARG A 90 11.04 -3.75 13.47
C ARG A 90 11.68 -4.72 14.47
N ILE A 91 12.69 -5.47 14.03
CA ILE A 91 13.43 -6.39 14.91
C ILE A 91 14.13 -5.61 16.01
N GLN A 92 14.89 -4.57 15.66
CA GLN A 92 15.66 -3.77 16.62
C GLN A 92 14.76 -3.07 17.64
N HIS A 93 13.62 -2.51 17.20
CA HIS A 93 12.65 -1.92 18.13
C HIS A 93 12.12 -2.97 19.10
N CYS A 94 11.75 -4.16 18.62
CA CYS A 94 11.21 -5.20 19.49
C CYS A 94 12.25 -5.79 20.44
N LEU A 95 13.52 -5.93 20.04
CA LEU A 95 14.61 -6.29 20.95
C LEU A 95 14.80 -5.24 22.05
N SER A 96 14.81 -3.96 21.68
CA SER A 96 14.92 -2.85 22.64
C SER A 96 13.72 -2.81 23.60
N HIS A 97 12.52 -3.14 23.11
CA HIS A 97 11.32 -3.21 23.94
C HIS A 97 11.42 -4.34 24.98
N VAL A 98 11.85 -5.53 24.56
CA VAL A 98 12.05 -6.68 25.43
C VAL A 98 13.12 -6.42 26.50
N SER A 99 14.15 -5.65 26.18
CA SER A 99 15.18 -5.21 27.14
C SER A 99 14.70 -4.13 28.12
N GLY A 100 13.51 -3.56 27.91
CA GLY A 100 12.95 -2.49 28.75
C GLY A 100 13.41 -1.07 28.39
N ASP A 101 14.12 -0.90 27.28
CA ASP A 101 14.70 0.39 26.88
C ASP A 101 13.68 1.32 26.24
N VAL A 102 12.67 0.75 25.56
CA VAL A 102 11.61 1.49 24.86
C VAL A 102 10.23 0.87 25.11
N GLY A 103 9.19 1.67 24.92
CA GLY A 103 7.80 1.18 24.92
C GLY A 103 7.47 0.31 23.69
N GLU A 104 6.24 -0.23 23.68
CA GLU A 104 5.71 -1.03 22.57
C GLU A 104 5.79 -0.23 21.24
N CYS A 105 6.15 -0.90 20.15
CA CYS A 105 6.07 -0.27 18.83
C CYS A 105 4.61 -0.08 18.40
N SER A 106 4.36 0.85 17.46
CA SER A 106 3.02 1.17 16.97
C SER A 106 2.21 -0.02 16.41
N VAL A 107 2.89 -1.09 16.00
CA VAL A 107 2.26 -2.31 15.44
C VAL A 107 1.95 -3.33 16.53
N CYS A 108 2.78 -3.41 17.57
CA CYS A 108 2.62 -4.39 18.65
C CYS A 108 1.80 -3.85 19.82
N ALA A 109 1.58 -2.54 19.88
CA ALA A 109 0.89 -1.88 20.98
C ALA A 109 -0.44 -2.57 21.34
N GLY A 110 -0.59 -3.01 22.59
CA GLY A 110 -1.79 -3.67 23.08
C GLY A 110 -2.02 -5.12 22.61
N THR A 111 -1.09 -5.70 21.84
CA THR A 111 -1.22 -7.08 21.34
C THR A 111 -0.54 -8.13 22.22
N GLY A 112 0.30 -7.70 23.17
CA GLY A 112 1.16 -8.58 23.96
C GLY A 112 2.23 -9.32 23.14
N LYS A 113 2.51 -8.86 21.91
CA LYS A 113 3.61 -9.32 21.05
C LYS A 113 4.91 -8.58 21.37
N CYS A 114 6.01 -9.00 20.72
CA CYS A 114 7.37 -8.57 21.05
C CYS A 114 7.74 -8.87 22.50
N ARG A 115 7.71 -10.17 22.82
CA ARG A 115 8.10 -10.74 24.11
C ARG A 115 9.00 -11.95 23.90
N VAL A 116 9.74 -12.31 24.94
CA VAL A 116 10.42 -13.61 25.02
C VAL A 116 9.39 -14.68 25.41
N TYR A 117 9.49 -15.84 24.80
CA TYR A 117 8.66 -17.02 25.08
C TYR A 117 9.44 -18.03 25.91
#